data_AF-A0A2K2V6C4-F1
#
_entry.id   AF-A0A2K2V6C4-F1
#
_cell.length_a   1.000
_cell.length_b   1.000
_cell.length_c   1.000
_cell.angle_alpha   90.00
_cell.angle_beta   90.00
_cell.angle_gamma   90.00
#
_symmetry.space_group_name_H-M   'P 1'
#
loop_
_entity.id
_entity.type
_entity.pdbx_description
1 polymer ?
#
loop_
_entity_poly.entity_id
_entity_poly.type
_entity_poly.pdbx_seq_one_letter_code
_entity_poly.pdbx_strand_id
1 'polypeptide(L)'
;KKKGLIERVPRMIGASTVHGNPIVRSFKMGFRRMVPLSPERIVETDVNEPLVAYYSYEGDEALNAIRRSKGYAGFVSDEKMIYYAGLLRKLEGISVLPASASAVDALRQFILRRRIHGDHVVVITGRSII
;
A
#
# COMPACT_ATOMS: atom_id res chain seq x y z
N LYS A 1 17.33 -19.92 -4.32
CA LYS A 1 18.31 -19.86 -3.20
C LYS A 1 18.55 -18.39 -2.82
N LYS A 2 18.59 -18.03 -1.52
CA LYS A 2 19.02 -16.69 -1.08
C LYS A 2 20.52 -16.55 -1.36
N LYS A 3 20.94 -15.48 -2.03
CA LYS A 3 22.34 -15.23 -2.43
C LYS A 3 23.26 -14.72 -1.29
N GLY A 4 22.80 -14.71 -0.03
CA GLY A 4 23.60 -14.28 1.11
C GLY A 4 23.88 -12.76 1.22
N LEU A 5 23.31 -11.94 0.32
CA LEU A 5 23.57 -10.49 0.27
C LEU A 5 22.93 -9.68 1.42
N ILE A 6 21.89 -10.23 2.05
CA ILE A 6 21.17 -9.59 3.17
C ILE A 6 20.87 -10.63 4.24
N GLU A 7 20.94 -10.23 5.50
CA GLU A 7 20.63 -11.09 6.65
C GLU A 7 19.15 -11.49 6.70
N ARG A 8 18.27 -10.57 6.31
CA ARG A 8 16.81 -10.78 6.34
C ARG A 8 16.09 -10.04 5.23
N VAL A 9 14.94 -10.57 4.82
CA VAL A 9 14.02 -9.89 3.90
C VAL A 9 13.27 -8.81 4.70
N PRO A 10 13.11 -7.57 4.18
CA PRO A 10 12.32 -6.55 4.85
C PRO A 10 10.85 -6.96 4.95
N ARG A 11 10.15 -6.41 5.96
CA ARG A 11 8.69 -6.57 6.06
C ARG A 11 8.03 -5.75 4.96
N MET A 12 7.19 -6.39 4.14
CA MET A 12 6.53 -5.69 3.02
C MET A 12 5.17 -5.13 3.45
N ILE A 13 4.91 -3.88 3.06
CA ILE A 13 3.65 -3.20 3.37
C ILE A 13 2.96 -2.84 2.06
N GLY A 14 1.70 -3.26 1.91
CA GLY A 14 0.82 -2.84 0.82
C GLY A 14 -0.22 -1.83 1.29
N ALA A 15 -0.53 -0.84 0.46
CA ALA A 15 -1.55 0.17 0.73
C ALA A 15 -2.48 0.28 -0.48
N SER A 16 -3.77 0.47 -0.23
CA SER A 16 -4.73 0.80 -1.29
C SER A 16 -6.00 1.43 -0.73
N THR A 17 -6.94 1.79 -1.60
CA THR A 17 -8.24 2.36 -1.23
C THR A 17 -9.23 1.30 -0.75
N VAL A 18 -10.19 1.75 0.06
CA VAL A 18 -11.33 0.93 0.46
C VAL A 18 -12.16 0.64 -0.80
N HIS A 19 -12.70 -0.59 -0.91
CA HIS A 19 -13.49 -1.05 -2.06
C HIS A 19 -12.79 -1.07 -3.44
N GLY A 20 -11.53 -0.68 -3.55
CA GLY A 20 -10.85 -0.60 -4.85
C GLY A 20 -9.73 -1.62 -5.08
N ASN A 21 -9.38 -2.49 -4.13
CA ASN A 21 -8.25 -3.40 -4.34
C ASN A 21 -8.41 -4.82 -3.78
N PRO A 22 -8.26 -5.86 -4.63
CA PRO A 22 -8.50 -7.24 -4.24
C PRO A 22 -7.39 -7.80 -3.35
N ILE A 23 -6.15 -7.31 -3.46
CA ILE A 23 -5.01 -7.79 -2.66
C ILE A 23 -5.20 -7.36 -1.20
N VAL A 24 -5.43 -6.07 -0.96
CA VAL A 24 -5.64 -5.54 0.39
C VAL A 24 -6.89 -6.15 1.02
N ARG A 25 -7.99 -6.27 0.26
CA ARG A 25 -9.20 -6.97 0.72
C ARG A 25 -8.90 -8.41 1.12
N SER A 26 -8.24 -9.18 0.26
CA SER A 26 -7.94 -10.60 0.52
C SER A 26 -6.99 -10.77 1.71
N PHE A 27 -6.04 -9.85 1.89
CA PHE A 27 -5.20 -9.81 3.09
C PHE A 27 -6.04 -9.63 4.36
N LYS A 28 -6.90 -8.60 4.39
CA LYS A 28 -7.73 -8.28 5.57
C LYS A 28 -8.78 -9.33 5.88
N MET A 29 -9.33 -9.98 4.87
CA MET A 29 -10.32 -11.06 5.03
C MET A 29 -9.69 -12.42 5.34
N GLY A 30 -8.36 -12.53 5.38
CA GLY A 30 -7.67 -13.79 5.66
C GLY A 30 -7.78 -14.82 4.54
N PHE A 31 -8.17 -14.43 3.33
CA PHE A 31 -8.30 -15.36 2.20
C PHE A 31 -6.97 -15.95 1.78
N ARG A 32 -6.92 -17.26 1.52
CA ARG A 32 -5.69 -17.94 1.14
C ARG A 32 -5.10 -17.45 -0.19
N ARG A 33 -5.97 -17.07 -1.14
CA ARG A 33 -5.63 -16.48 -2.45
C ARG A 33 -6.30 -15.12 -2.59
N MET A 34 -5.81 -14.32 -3.53
CA MET A 34 -6.44 -13.10 -3.98
C MET A 34 -7.79 -13.44 -4.61
N VAL A 35 -8.84 -12.81 -4.09
CA VAL A 35 -10.20 -12.93 -4.62
C VAL A 35 -10.54 -11.62 -5.33
N PRO A 36 -10.89 -11.68 -6.62
CA PRO A 36 -11.27 -10.51 -7.39
C PRO A 36 -12.44 -9.76 -6.74
N LEU A 37 -12.53 -8.46 -7.02
CA LEU A 37 -13.67 -7.66 -6.63
C LEU A 37 -14.81 -7.83 -7.64
N SER A 38 -16.04 -7.71 -7.16
CA SER A 38 -17.19 -7.50 -8.04
C SER A 38 -17.11 -6.06 -8.56
N PRO A 39 -17.11 -5.83 -9.89
CA PRO A 39 -16.98 -4.50 -10.47
C PRO A 39 -18.02 -3.51 -9.94
N GLU A 40 -19.23 -3.98 -9.65
CA GLU A 40 -20.36 -3.18 -9.15
C GLU A 40 -20.14 -2.65 -7.72
N ARG A 41 -19.17 -3.21 -7.00
CA ARG A 41 -18.83 -2.80 -5.62
C ARG A 41 -17.60 -1.91 -5.54
N ILE A 42 -16.98 -1.59 -6.68
CA ILE A 42 -15.81 -0.71 -6.73
C ILE A 42 -16.26 0.73 -6.57
N VAL A 43 -15.52 1.45 -5.73
CA VAL A 43 -15.71 2.88 -5.54
C VAL A 43 -14.42 3.56 -5.95
N GLU A 44 -14.51 4.37 -6.99
CA GLU A 44 -13.40 5.11 -7.58
C GLU A 44 -13.62 6.61 -7.40
N THR A 45 -12.55 7.34 -7.17
CA THR A 45 -12.50 8.80 -7.09
C THR A 45 -11.27 9.31 -7.82
N ASP A 46 -11.22 10.61 -8.13
CA ASP A 46 -10.04 11.26 -8.72
C ASP A 46 -8.76 11.10 -7.89
N VAL A 47 -8.90 10.81 -6.59
CA VAL A 47 -7.80 10.64 -5.65
C VAL A 47 -7.25 9.23 -5.69
N ASN A 48 -8.15 8.24 -5.74
CA ASN A 48 -7.79 6.84 -5.53
C ASN A 48 -7.77 5.96 -6.78
N GLU A 49 -8.27 6.47 -7.92
CA GLU A 49 -8.25 5.80 -9.22
C GLU A 49 -6.92 5.09 -9.52
N PRO A 50 -5.73 5.68 -9.23
CA PRO A 50 -4.47 5.01 -9.53
C PRO A 50 -4.20 3.72 -8.73
N LEU A 51 -4.99 3.44 -7.69
CA LEU A 51 -4.89 2.26 -6.84
C LEU A 51 -6.01 1.25 -7.06
N VAL A 52 -7.01 1.62 -7.88
CA VAL A 52 -8.21 0.83 -8.13
C VAL A 52 -7.91 -0.28 -9.14
N ALA A 53 -8.32 -1.48 -8.81
CA ALA A 53 -8.30 -2.64 -9.68
C ALA A 53 -9.39 -3.62 -9.23
N TYR A 54 -10.14 -4.19 -10.17
CA TYR A 54 -11.06 -5.30 -9.84
C TYR A 54 -10.32 -6.64 -9.76
N TYR A 55 -9.24 -6.79 -10.53
CA TYR A 55 -8.40 -7.98 -10.63
C TYR A 55 -6.92 -7.61 -10.65
N SER A 56 -6.05 -8.50 -10.17
CA SER A 56 -4.59 -8.35 -10.26
C SER A 56 -3.96 -9.66 -10.72
N TYR A 57 -3.20 -9.63 -11.82
CA TYR A 57 -2.57 -10.82 -12.39
C TYR A 57 -1.57 -11.46 -11.42
N GLU A 58 -0.76 -10.65 -10.73
CA GLU A 58 0.22 -11.08 -9.74
C GLU A 58 -0.29 -10.94 -8.29
N GLY A 59 -1.62 -10.96 -8.11
CA GLY A 59 -2.24 -10.68 -6.80
C GLY A 59 -1.91 -11.73 -5.75
N ASP A 60 -1.78 -13.00 -6.15
CA ASP A 60 -1.39 -14.10 -5.26
C ASP A 60 0.06 -13.96 -4.80
N GLU A 61 0.97 -13.59 -5.71
CA GLU A 61 2.38 -13.33 -5.43
C GLU A 61 2.52 -12.18 -4.44
N ALA A 62 1.84 -11.06 -4.68
CA ALA A 62 1.84 -9.89 -3.80
C ALA A 62 1.29 -10.24 -2.40
N LEU A 63 0.15 -10.94 -2.34
CA LEU A 63 -0.45 -11.38 -1.08
C LEU A 63 0.48 -12.30 -0.29
N ASN A 64 1.12 -13.25 -0.97
CA ASN A 64 2.09 -14.16 -0.37
C ASN A 64 3.35 -13.43 0.10
N ALA A 65 3.85 -12.47 -0.67
CA ALA A 65 5.00 -11.64 -0.31
C ALA A 65 4.74 -10.88 1.01
N ILE A 66 3.60 -10.19 1.11
CA ILE A 66 3.19 -9.49 2.34
C ILE A 66 3.14 -10.45 3.53
N ARG A 67 2.53 -11.64 3.38
CA ARG A 67 2.41 -12.61 4.47
C ARG A 67 3.72 -13.24 4.89
N ARG A 68 4.53 -13.72 3.93
CA ARG A 68 5.80 -14.38 4.19
C ARG A 68 6.82 -13.45 4.85
N SER A 69 6.76 -12.16 4.52
CA SER A 69 7.59 -11.13 5.15
C SER A 69 7.08 -10.69 6.53
N LYS A 70 5.99 -11.29 7.04
CA LYS A 70 5.30 -10.87 8.29
C LYS A 70 4.91 -9.38 8.24
N GLY A 71 4.51 -8.94 7.05
CA GLY A 71 4.17 -7.58 6.71
C GLY A 71 2.72 -7.21 6.99
N TYR A 72 2.21 -6.22 6.26
CA TYR A 72 0.87 -5.66 6.43
C TYR A 72 0.26 -5.20 5.12
N ALA A 73 -1.06 -5.28 4.99
CA ALA A 73 -1.80 -4.59 3.94
C ALA A 73 -2.93 -3.76 4.58
N GLY A 74 -2.99 -2.49 4.22
CA GLY A 74 -3.91 -1.52 4.84
C GLY A 74 -4.76 -0.78 3.81
N PHE A 75 -6.00 -0.52 4.19
CA PHE A 75 -6.81 0.46 3.48
C PHE A 75 -6.47 1.88 3.97
N VAL A 76 -6.52 2.83 3.04
CA VAL A 76 -6.32 4.25 3.27
C VAL A 76 -7.45 5.01 2.58
N SER A 77 -7.98 6.04 3.24
CA SER A 77 -9.02 6.88 2.65
C SER A 77 -8.42 8.04 1.86
N ASP A 78 -9.22 8.63 0.97
CA ASP A 78 -8.81 9.76 0.13
C ASP A 78 -8.37 10.96 0.97
N GLU A 79 -9.04 11.26 2.09
CA GLU A 79 -8.66 12.38 2.96
C GLU A 79 -7.25 12.19 3.52
N LYS A 80 -6.90 10.95 3.87
CA LYS A 80 -5.54 10.63 4.34
C LYS A 80 -4.51 10.70 3.23
N MET A 81 -4.85 10.22 2.03
CA MET A 81 -3.98 10.31 0.85
C MET A 81 -3.63 11.78 0.57
N ILE A 82 -4.64 12.66 0.53
CA ILE A 82 -4.46 14.11 0.37
C ILE A 82 -3.63 14.69 1.51
N TYR A 83 -3.97 14.35 2.76
CA TYR A 83 -3.26 14.83 3.94
C TYR A 83 -1.76 14.50 3.90
N TYR A 84 -1.40 13.23 3.63
CA TYR A 84 0.00 12.82 3.59
C TYR A 84 0.74 13.37 2.37
N ALA A 85 0.10 13.53 1.22
CA ALA A 85 0.71 14.22 0.09
C ALA A 85 1.03 15.69 0.42
N GLY A 86 0.12 16.39 1.10
CA GLY A 86 0.34 17.75 1.60
C GLY A 86 1.48 17.83 2.61
N LEU A 87 1.57 16.86 3.53
CA LEU A 87 2.67 16.77 4.49
C LEU A 87 4.03 16.57 3.81
N LEU A 88 4.12 15.63 2.85
CA LEU A 88 5.35 15.39 2.09
C LEU A 88 5.82 16.66 1.36
N ARG A 89 4.89 17.40 0.74
CA ARG A 89 5.21 18.68 0.10
C ARG A 89 5.68 19.72 1.12
N LYS A 90 5.00 19.82 2.26
CA LYS A 90 5.29 20.86 3.28
C LYS A 90 6.61 20.62 4.01
N LEU A 91 6.91 19.37 4.36
CA LEU A 91 8.06 19.03 5.20
C LEU A 91 9.30 18.70 4.38
N GLU A 92 9.13 18.03 3.24
CA GLU A 92 10.24 17.50 2.44
C GLU A 92 10.35 18.17 1.06
N GLY A 93 9.43 19.06 0.69
CA GLY A 93 9.38 19.67 -0.64
C GLY A 93 8.99 18.71 -1.76
N ILE A 94 8.55 17.49 -1.45
CA ILE A 94 8.26 16.44 -2.43
C ILE A 94 6.79 16.53 -2.87
N SER A 95 6.57 16.73 -4.17
CA SER A 95 5.23 16.68 -4.77
C SER A 95 4.91 15.26 -5.25
N VAL A 96 3.84 14.67 -4.71
CA VAL A 96 3.39 13.31 -5.08
C VAL A 96 1.94 13.28 -5.49
N LEU A 97 1.57 12.22 -6.22
CA LEU A 97 0.16 11.87 -6.37
C LEU A 97 -0.44 11.50 -5.01
N PRO A 98 -1.64 12.00 -4.64
CA PRO A 98 -2.30 11.61 -3.39
C PRO A 98 -2.38 10.08 -3.19
N ALA A 99 -2.78 9.32 -4.21
CA ALA A 99 -2.77 7.86 -4.22
C ALA A 99 -1.46 7.26 -3.70
N SER A 100 -0.31 7.79 -4.14
CA SER A 100 0.99 7.29 -3.73
C SER A 100 1.29 7.53 -2.25
N ALA A 101 0.72 8.56 -1.63
CA ALA A 101 0.91 8.86 -0.22
C ALA A 101 0.20 7.86 0.70
N SER A 102 -0.64 6.96 0.15
CA SER A 102 -1.23 5.83 0.90
C SER A 102 -0.18 4.94 1.57
N ALA A 103 1.01 4.81 0.97
CA ALA A 103 2.12 4.04 1.55
C ALA A 103 2.58 4.60 2.91
N VAL A 104 2.52 5.93 3.10
CA VAL A 104 2.87 6.59 4.37
C VAL A 104 1.87 6.23 5.47
N ASP A 105 0.55 6.32 5.21
CA ASP A 105 -0.46 5.96 6.21
C ASP A 105 -0.40 4.46 6.55
N ALA A 106 -0.21 3.59 5.55
CA ALA A 106 -0.11 2.15 5.80
C ALA A 106 1.10 1.80 6.66
N LEU A 107 2.24 2.45 6.44
CA LEU A 107 3.42 2.33 7.29
C LEU A 107 3.12 2.78 8.73
N ARG A 108 2.55 3.99 8.90
CA ARG A 108 2.16 4.51 10.22
C ARG A 108 1.23 3.54 10.94
N GLN A 109 0.20 3.04 10.27
CA GLN A 109 -0.74 2.06 10.80
C GLN A 109 -0.02 0.79 11.27
N PHE A 110 0.96 0.31 10.52
CA PHE A 110 1.71 -0.89 10.86
C PHE A 110 2.61 -0.69 12.08
N ILE A 111 3.38 0.40 12.12
CA ILE A 111 4.27 0.75 13.23
C ILE A 111 3.46 0.88 14.52
N LEU A 112 2.36 1.64 14.51
CA LEU A 112 1.52 1.83 15.69
C LEU A 112 0.93 0.52 16.23
N ARG A 113 0.54 -0.41 15.34
CA ARG A 113 -0.03 -1.71 15.74
C ARG A 113 1.00 -2.69 16.26
N ARG A 114 2.23 -2.65 15.76
CA ARG A 114 3.25 -3.68 16.02
C ARG A 114 4.42 -3.21 16.88
N ARG A 115 4.52 -1.91 17.18
CA ARG A 115 5.65 -1.28 17.88
C ARG A 115 6.99 -1.70 17.27
N ILE A 116 7.09 -1.58 15.94
CA ILE A 116 8.29 -1.97 15.18
C ILE A 116 9.25 -0.80 15.17
N HIS A 117 10.53 -1.11 15.35
CA HIS A 117 11.65 -0.17 15.32
C HIS A 117 12.62 -0.54 14.18
N GLY A 118 13.40 0.45 13.74
CA GLY A 118 14.41 0.31 12.68
C GLY A 118 14.14 1.24 11.51
N ASP A 119 14.86 0.98 10.41
CA ASP A 119 14.73 1.77 9.19
C ASP A 119 13.44 1.43 8.45
N HIS A 120 12.81 2.47 7.91
CA HIS A 120 11.59 2.36 7.13
C HIS A 120 11.80 3.02 5.79
N VAL A 121 11.38 2.33 4.74
CA VAL A 121 11.44 2.84 3.36
C VAL A 121 10.02 2.93 2.85
N VAL A 122 9.65 4.12 2.39
CA VAL A 122 8.38 4.36 1.69
C VAL A 122 8.70 4.61 0.22
N VAL A 123 8.08 3.83 -0.66
CA VAL A 123 8.19 4.05 -2.11
C VAL A 123 7.01 4.92 -2.53
N ILE A 124 7.32 6.07 -3.11
CA ILE A 124 6.33 7.04 -3.60
C ILE A 124 6.60 7.37 -5.08
N THR A 125 5.53 7.60 -5.84
CA THR A 125 5.57 8.07 -7.22
C THR A 125 5.04 9.50 -7.29
N GLY A 126 5.73 10.34 -8.07
CA GLY A 126 5.37 11.73 -8.29
C GLY A 126 4.98 11.97 -9.75
N ARG A 127 4.37 13.14 -10.02
CA ARG A 127 4.32 13.69 -11.37
C ARG A 127 5.57 14.54 -11.56
N SER A 128 6.25 14.37 -12.70
CA SER A 128 7.32 15.29 -13.08
C SER A 128 6.72 16.68 -13.24
N ILE A 129 7.25 17.65 -12.53
CA ILE A 129 6.96 19.06 -12.76
C ILE A 129 7.94 19.49 -13.85
N ILE A 130 7.57 19.27 -15.12
CA ILE A 130 8.24 19.91 -16.27
C ILE A 130 7.27 20.96 -16.80
#